data_AF-A0A239GVR1-F1
#
_entry.id   AF-A0A239GVR1-F1
#
_cell.length_a   1.000
_cell.length_b   1.000
_cell.length_c   1.000
_cell.angle_alpha   90.00
_cell.angle_beta   90.00
_cell.angle_gamma   90.00
#
_symmetry.space_group_name_H-M   'P 1'
#
loop_
_entity.id
_entity.type
_entity.pdbx_description
1 polymer ?
#
loop_
_entity_poly.entity_id
_entity_poly.type
_entity_poly.pdbx_seq_one_letter_code
_entity_poly.pdbx_strand_id
1 'polypeptide(L)'
;MGWRPGYSFSFHGGRLAASVESTRLLLLAETPQWAQLLREHLAALGNAYSLITAPSWESARSLFDEDEVGLVLATPGRLPSRENCRLPVILLLEREPAQAPAGVADWLTPPQLSAEVLRRSLRYARERSGLEATLQRLAEQDPLTGIANRQGFQTLLAAQLDEFQGRGLALGHLDLDNFRHVNDALGHQAGDRLILQVVARLRSQLEHGDRLARLGSDEFALLLDTRRDPRRAERLAERIVEVLGEPYWVEGESLLLGCSLGLAHARSGDSADALMWHAHIAMQQAKMGQGCTFHLFDERINRGARSLAELESELRRALRRDELELHYQPRLDLESDTIVGLEALVRWRHPSRGLLTPGDFVPLAEESGLIVPLGYWVIARALRDMQWLLGRGLPPLHMAINLSFRQFQDSQLLPTLQRLIAERGVDARWLEFELTETAVMRRSEQVLQTMQTLGQLGVRFSLDDFGTGFSSFVHLNSLPITLLKIDKSFVGGMSERAENRQLVRAMINLAHNLNLEVVAEGVESAEQRQLLRQFGCDQVQGYWISRPLPLAELARFLVFGAGRALRQRDPAGN
;
A
#
# COMPACT_ATOMS: atom_id res chain seq x y z
N MET A 1 8.76 52.87 -35.00
CA MET A 1 8.86 52.26 -36.34
C MET A 1 9.16 50.79 -36.12
N GLY A 2 8.43 49.79 -36.57
CA GLY A 2 7.26 49.69 -37.42
C GLY A 2 7.17 48.20 -37.75
N TRP A 3 6.10 47.53 -37.36
CA TRP A 3 5.77 46.21 -37.88
C TRP A 3 4.40 46.32 -38.53
N ARG A 4 4.38 46.10 -39.84
CA ARG A 4 3.19 46.07 -40.69
C ARG A 4 2.56 44.65 -40.69
N PRO A 5 1.29 44.54 -41.11
CA PRO A 5 0.34 43.51 -40.66
C PRO A 5 0.10 42.41 -41.71
N GLY A 6 -0.59 41.34 -41.30
CA GLY A 6 -1.08 40.31 -42.21
C GLY A 6 -2.18 39.42 -41.62
N TYR A 7 -3.41 39.78 -41.97
CA TYR A 7 -4.61 38.94 -42.22
C TYR A 7 -5.42 38.29 -41.09
N SER A 8 -6.69 38.72 -41.14
CA SER A 8 -7.92 38.35 -40.45
C SER A 8 -8.25 36.86 -40.38
N PHE A 9 -8.84 36.44 -39.27
CA PHE A 9 -9.89 35.43 -39.26
C PHE A 9 -11.18 35.98 -38.63
N SER A 10 -12.24 35.72 -39.37
CA SER A 10 -13.62 36.18 -39.23
C SER A 10 -14.27 35.62 -37.96
N PHE A 11 -14.61 36.47 -36.99
CA PHE A 11 -15.55 36.07 -35.95
C PHE A 11 -16.97 36.12 -36.52
N HIS A 12 -17.50 34.94 -36.84
CA HIS A 12 -18.94 34.75 -37.04
C HIS A 12 -19.65 35.18 -35.76
N GLY A 13 -20.54 36.17 -35.91
CA GLY A 13 -21.46 36.59 -34.88
C GLY A 13 -22.39 35.46 -34.50
N GLY A 14 -22.13 34.86 -33.34
CA GLY A 14 -23.10 34.10 -32.57
C GLY A 14 -23.43 34.90 -31.32
N ARG A 15 -24.51 35.69 -31.36
CA ARG A 15 -25.16 36.21 -30.15
C ARG A 15 -25.64 35.01 -29.33
N LEU A 16 -24.89 34.63 -28.29
CA LEU A 16 -25.48 33.97 -27.13
C LEU A 16 -25.83 35.08 -26.14
N ALA A 17 -26.99 35.69 -26.37
CA ALA A 17 -27.68 36.36 -25.29
C ALA A 17 -27.97 35.29 -24.23
N ALA A 18 -27.24 35.32 -23.11
CA ALA A 18 -27.66 34.57 -21.93
C ALA A 18 -29.08 35.04 -21.62
N SER A 19 -30.08 34.19 -21.82
CA SER A 19 -31.40 34.42 -21.26
C SER A 19 -31.19 34.52 -19.76
N VAL A 20 -31.36 35.72 -19.20
CA VAL A 20 -31.35 35.90 -17.75
C VAL A 20 -32.57 35.16 -17.25
N GLU A 21 -32.38 33.93 -16.79
CA GLU A 21 -33.45 33.17 -16.15
C GLU A 21 -33.98 33.98 -14.97
N SER A 22 -35.25 34.33 -15.04
CA SER A 22 -35.93 35.06 -13.97
C SER A 22 -35.93 34.19 -12.72
N THR A 23 -35.49 34.73 -11.58
CA THR A 23 -35.46 33.98 -10.33
C THR A 23 -36.90 33.65 -9.91
N ARG A 24 -37.18 32.36 -9.67
CA ARG A 24 -38.51 31.91 -9.25
C ARG A 24 -38.69 32.14 -7.75
N LEU A 25 -39.77 32.84 -7.40
CA LEU A 25 -40.18 33.11 -6.02
C LEU A 25 -41.46 32.33 -5.75
N LEU A 26 -41.45 31.44 -4.76
CA LEU A 26 -42.64 30.73 -4.31
C LEU A 26 -43.26 31.45 -3.11
N LEU A 27 -44.51 31.87 -3.22
CA LEU A 27 -45.28 32.42 -2.11
C LEU A 27 -46.20 31.35 -1.51
N LEU A 28 -46.00 31.09 -0.21
CA LEU A 28 -46.83 30.25 0.65
C LEU A 28 -47.52 31.14 1.70
N ALA A 29 -48.71 31.63 1.38
CA ALA A 29 -49.48 32.53 2.24
C ALA A 29 -50.96 32.13 2.28
N GLU A 30 -51.61 32.30 3.43
CA GLU A 30 -53.05 32.02 3.58
C GLU A 30 -53.93 33.15 3.03
N THR A 31 -53.44 34.38 3.10
CA THR A 31 -54.18 35.57 2.67
C THR A 31 -53.66 36.09 1.33
N PRO A 32 -54.56 36.56 0.43
CA PRO A 32 -54.17 37.08 -0.88
C PRO A 32 -53.44 38.44 -0.80
N GLN A 33 -53.47 39.10 0.36
CA GLN A 33 -52.88 40.43 0.59
C GLN A 33 -51.38 40.44 0.30
N TRP A 34 -50.64 39.44 0.79
CA TRP A 34 -49.20 39.32 0.51
C TRP A 34 -48.89 39.13 -0.96
N ALA A 35 -49.70 38.36 -1.68
CA ALA A 35 -49.52 38.12 -3.11
C ALA A 35 -49.69 39.42 -3.92
N GLN A 36 -50.67 40.24 -3.55
CA GLN A 36 -50.88 41.54 -4.19
C GLN A 36 -49.73 42.51 -3.89
N LEU A 37 -49.38 42.66 -2.62
CA LEU A 37 -48.33 43.55 -2.14
C LEU A 37 -46.96 43.21 -2.79
N LEU A 38 -46.61 41.92 -2.85
CA LEU A 38 -45.37 41.47 -3.50
C LEU A 38 -45.39 41.71 -5.01
N ARG A 39 -46.52 41.47 -5.70
CA ARG A 39 -46.63 41.74 -7.15
C ARG A 39 -46.43 43.22 -7.47
N GLU A 40 -47.00 44.12 -6.68
CA GLU A 40 -46.83 45.57 -6.85
C GLU A 40 -45.37 45.99 -6.74
N HIS A 41 -44.66 45.52 -5.71
CA HIS A 41 -43.25 45.84 -5.53
C HIS A 41 -42.32 45.11 -6.52
N LEU A 42 -42.63 43.88 -6.91
CA LEU A 42 -41.86 43.13 -7.93
C LEU A 42 -42.02 43.76 -9.32
N ALA A 43 -43.20 44.31 -9.66
CA ALA A 43 -43.40 45.03 -10.91
C ALA A 43 -42.46 46.25 -11.03
N ALA A 44 -42.20 46.93 -9.92
CA ALA A 44 -41.22 48.03 -9.86
C ALA A 44 -39.76 47.57 -10.00
N LEU A 45 -39.48 46.27 -9.85
CA LEU A 45 -38.16 45.66 -9.98
C LEU A 45 -37.87 45.08 -11.37
N GLY A 46 -38.86 45.07 -12.27
CA GLY A 46 -38.76 44.52 -13.63
C GLY A 46 -38.88 43.00 -13.70
N ASN A 47 -38.66 42.42 -14.89
CA ASN A 47 -38.88 40.99 -15.18
C ASN A 47 -37.81 40.04 -14.60
N ALA A 48 -37.01 40.47 -13.62
CA ALA A 48 -35.94 39.67 -13.03
C ALA A 48 -36.47 38.55 -12.10
N TYR A 49 -37.73 38.64 -11.67
CA TYR A 49 -38.35 37.72 -10.72
C TYR A 49 -39.70 37.25 -11.21
N SER A 50 -40.01 35.97 -11.02
CA SER A 50 -41.31 35.37 -11.32
C SER A 50 -41.96 34.87 -10.02
N LEU A 51 -43.12 35.40 -9.65
CA LEU A 51 -43.83 35.02 -8.43
C LEU A 51 -44.88 33.93 -8.71
N ILE A 52 -44.66 32.76 -8.12
CA ILE A 52 -45.57 31.61 -8.14
C ILE A 52 -46.25 31.54 -6.78
N THR A 53 -47.57 31.37 -6.75
CA THR A 53 -48.34 31.24 -5.49
C THR A 53 -48.84 29.82 -5.34
N ALA A 54 -48.66 29.21 -4.16
CA ALA A 54 -49.14 27.86 -3.88
C ALA A 54 -49.70 27.72 -2.45
N PRO A 55 -50.64 26.79 -2.21
CA PRO A 55 -51.24 26.59 -0.88
C PRO A 55 -50.29 25.90 0.11
N SER A 56 -49.32 25.10 -0.37
CA SER A 56 -48.33 24.43 0.47
C SER A 56 -47.07 24.09 -0.32
N TRP A 57 -45.95 23.87 0.38
CA TRP A 57 -44.71 23.40 -0.24
C TRP A 57 -44.90 22.09 -1.01
N GLU A 58 -45.65 21.13 -0.46
CA GLU A 58 -45.91 19.82 -1.08
C GLU A 58 -46.57 19.93 -2.45
N SER A 59 -47.45 20.92 -2.64
CA SER A 59 -48.12 21.17 -3.92
C SER A 59 -47.23 21.81 -4.98
N ALA A 60 -46.14 22.46 -4.55
CA ALA A 60 -45.27 23.25 -5.42
C ALA A 60 -43.87 22.67 -5.59
N ARG A 61 -43.46 21.68 -4.78
CA ARG A 61 -42.10 21.10 -4.83
C ARG A 61 -41.72 20.56 -6.21
N SER A 62 -42.70 20.09 -6.99
CA SER A 62 -42.50 19.58 -8.36
C SER A 62 -42.22 20.67 -9.39
N LEU A 63 -42.39 21.95 -9.03
CA LEU A 63 -42.09 23.11 -9.87
C LEU A 63 -40.63 23.58 -9.72
N PHE A 64 -39.87 22.97 -8.81
CA PHE A 64 -38.47 23.28 -8.53
C PHE A 64 -37.66 21.98 -8.68
N ASP A 65 -36.90 21.84 -9.77
CA ASP A 65 -35.96 20.73 -9.98
C ASP A 65 -34.71 20.89 -9.09
N GLU A 66 -33.93 19.80 -8.92
CA GLU A 66 -32.72 19.80 -8.05
C GLU A 66 -31.66 20.85 -8.43
N ASP A 67 -31.68 21.35 -9.68
CA ASP A 67 -30.72 22.32 -10.21
C ASP A 67 -31.26 23.77 -10.30
N GLU A 68 -32.52 24.04 -9.95
CA GLU A 68 -33.11 25.39 -10.07
C GLU A 68 -32.93 26.26 -8.79
N VAL A 69 -32.43 27.49 -8.97
CA VAL A 69 -32.23 28.47 -7.89
C VAL A 69 -33.54 29.24 -7.62
N GLY A 70 -34.32 28.76 -6.64
CA GLY A 70 -35.57 29.39 -6.17
C GLY A 70 -35.48 29.97 -4.75
N LEU A 71 -36.43 30.85 -4.39
CA LEU A 71 -36.63 31.36 -3.03
C LEU A 71 -38.07 31.12 -2.57
N VAL A 72 -38.25 30.86 -1.27
CA VAL A 72 -39.59 30.70 -0.67
C VAL A 72 -39.91 31.91 0.20
N LEU A 73 -41.08 32.50 -0.01
CA LEU A 73 -41.68 33.53 0.81
C LEU A 73 -42.85 32.88 1.55
N ALA A 74 -42.83 32.81 2.88
CA ALA A 74 -43.84 32.07 3.63
C ALA A 74 -44.39 32.85 4.83
N THR A 75 -45.69 32.76 5.08
CA THR A 75 -46.29 33.19 6.36
C THR A 75 -46.10 32.12 7.44
N PRO A 76 -46.11 32.45 8.75
CA PRO A 76 -45.88 31.49 9.83
C PRO A 76 -46.72 30.21 9.76
N GLY A 77 -48.01 30.30 9.40
CA GLY A 77 -48.91 29.14 9.28
C GLY A 77 -48.61 28.21 8.09
N ARG A 78 -47.71 28.62 7.18
CA ARG A 78 -47.35 27.88 5.95
C ARG A 78 -45.84 27.69 5.81
N LEU A 79 -45.10 27.86 6.90
CA LEU A 79 -43.66 27.67 6.90
C LEU A 79 -43.33 26.19 6.66
N PRO A 80 -42.56 25.84 5.60
CA PRO A 80 -42.17 24.45 5.38
C PRO A 80 -41.19 24.00 6.45
N SER A 81 -41.22 22.71 6.80
CA SER A 81 -40.19 22.11 7.64
C SER A 81 -38.84 22.15 6.93
N ARG A 82 -37.77 22.39 7.70
CA ARG A 82 -36.38 22.39 7.18
C ARG A 82 -35.96 21.07 6.55
N GLU A 83 -36.55 19.96 7.00
CA GLU A 83 -36.31 18.63 6.42
C GLU A 83 -36.90 18.48 5.01
N ASN A 84 -38.00 19.19 4.71
CA ASN A 84 -38.73 19.04 3.46
C ASN A 84 -38.39 20.12 2.42
N CYS A 85 -37.83 21.27 2.82
CA CYS A 85 -37.50 22.38 1.93
C CYS A 85 -36.05 22.81 2.09
N ARG A 86 -35.25 22.64 1.03
CA ARG A 86 -33.83 23.06 0.97
C ARG A 86 -33.64 24.48 0.44
N LEU A 87 -34.70 25.13 -0.03
CA LEU A 87 -34.63 26.49 -0.57
C LEU A 87 -34.56 27.53 0.56
N PRO A 88 -33.84 28.65 0.36
CA PRO A 88 -33.84 29.76 1.30
C PRO A 88 -35.25 30.33 1.50
N VAL A 89 -35.63 30.50 2.78
CA VAL A 89 -36.97 31.00 3.16
C VAL A 89 -36.87 32.41 3.72
N ILE A 90 -37.72 33.31 3.23
CA ILE A 90 -37.97 34.64 3.79
C ILE A 90 -39.35 34.62 4.48
N LEU A 91 -39.37 34.95 5.76
CA LEU A 91 -40.59 34.91 6.58
C LEU A 91 -41.40 36.21 6.42
N LEU A 92 -42.69 36.08 6.12
CA LEU A 92 -43.62 37.19 5.99
C LEU A 92 -44.42 37.36 7.28
N LEU A 93 -44.16 38.43 8.02
CA LEU A 93 -44.76 38.70 9.34
C LEU A 93 -45.65 39.94 9.30
N GLU A 94 -46.78 39.93 10.00
CA GLU A 94 -47.64 41.13 10.09
C GLU A 94 -47.03 42.23 10.96
N ARG A 95 -46.16 41.87 11.92
CA ARG A 95 -45.52 42.78 12.88
C ARG A 95 -44.06 42.41 13.07
N GLU A 96 -43.25 43.39 13.47
CA GLU A 96 -41.84 43.18 13.78
C GLU A 96 -41.69 42.17 14.94
N PRO A 97 -40.90 41.10 14.76
CA PRO A 97 -40.69 40.13 15.82
C PRO A 97 -39.75 40.70 16.90
N ALA A 98 -40.01 40.35 18.17
CA ALA A 98 -39.16 40.79 19.29
C ALA A 98 -37.75 40.16 19.26
N GLN A 99 -37.59 39.04 18.57
CA GLN A 99 -36.33 38.34 18.35
C GLN A 99 -36.27 37.86 16.90
N ALA A 100 -35.06 37.81 16.32
CA ALA A 100 -34.86 37.32 14.97
C ALA A 100 -35.41 35.89 14.82
N PRO A 101 -36.28 35.61 13.83
CA PRO A 101 -36.85 34.28 13.66
C PRO A 101 -35.77 33.24 13.35
N ALA A 102 -35.75 32.14 14.08
CA ALA A 102 -34.81 31.06 13.86
C ALA A 102 -35.16 30.28 12.58
N GLY A 103 -34.13 29.84 11.85
CA GLY A 103 -34.29 28.90 10.75
C GLY A 103 -34.64 29.48 9.38
N VAL A 104 -34.83 30.80 9.27
CA VAL A 104 -35.12 31.53 8.02
C VAL A 104 -33.93 32.40 7.59
N ALA A 105 -33.86 32.74 6.30
CA ALA A 105 -32.81 33.57 5.75
C ALA A 105 -33.01 35.05 6.12
N ASP A 106 -34.25 35.54 6.07
CA ASP A 106 -34.63 36.92 6.38
C ASP A 106 -36.12 36.99 6.77
N TRP A 107 -36.61 38.16 7.19
CA TRP A 107 -38.03 38.42 7.39
C TRP A 107 -38.47 39.78 6.81
N LEU A 108 -39.74 39.88 6.42
CA LEU A 108 -40.34 41.09 5.89
C LEU A 108 -41.66 41.39 6.60
N THR A 109 -41.92 42.67 6.86
CA THR A 109 -43.18 43.17 7.41
C THR A 109 -43.83 44.19 6.47
N PRO A 110 -45.18 44.27 6.39
CA PRO A 110 -45.86 45.22 5.51
C PRO A 110 -45.43 46.69 5.70
N PRO A 111 -45.22 47.21 6.93
CA PRO A 111 -44.82 48.61 7.13
C PRO A 111 -43.44 48.95 6.58
N GLN A 112 -42.56 47.96 6.42
CA GLN A 112 -41.18 48.13 5.97
C GLN A 112 -41.00 47.72 4.50
N LEU A 113 -42.02 47.13 3.88
CA LEU A 113 -41.90 46.62 2.54
C LEU A 113 -41.86 47.78 1.53
N SER A 114 -40.75 47.83 0.81
CA SER A 114 -40.58 48.65 -0.39
C SER A 114 -39.90 47.81 -1.46
N ALA A 115 -39.92 48.26 -2.71
CA ALA A 115 -39.22 47.58 -3.79
C ALA A 115 -37.71 47.42 -3.50
N GLU A 116 -37.09 48.44 -2.89
CA GLU A 116 -35.67 48.40 -2.54
C GLU A 116 -35.37 47.41 -1.40
N VAL A 117 -36.22 47.40 -0.36
CA VAL A 117 -36.10 46.45 0.76
C VAL A 117 -36.29 45.01 0.27
N LEU A 118 -37.29 44.77 -0.57
CA LEU A 118 -37.53 43.46 -1.18
C LEU A 118 -36.33 43.02 -2.03
N ARG A 119 -35.79 43.89 -2.90
CA ARG A 119 -34.59 43.58 -3.69
C ARG A 119 -33.39 43.23 -2.80
N ARG A 120 -33.17 43.99 -1.73
CA ARG A 120 -32.06 43.74 -0.79
C ARG A 120 -32.22 42.41 -0.07
N SER A 121 -33.44 42.11 0.41
CA SER A 121 -33.77 40.86 1.10
C SER A 121 -33.59 39.64 0.19
N LEU A 122 -34.12 39.70 -1.03
CA LEU A 122 -33.96 38.64 -2.04
C LEU A 122 -32.49 38.40 -2.39
N ARG A 123 -31.70 39.47 -2.58
CA ARG A 123 -30.26 39.36 -2.83
C ARG A 123 -29.53 38.74 -1.63
N TYR A 124 -29.80 39.22 -0.42
CA TYR A 124 -29.21 38.70 0.80
C TYR A 124 -29.49 37.20 1.00
N ALA A 125 -30.74 36.78 0.83
CA ALA A 125 -31.13 35.37 0.95
C ALA A 125 -30.43 34.47 -0.10
N ARG A 126 -30.24 34.96 -1.33
CA ARG A 126 -29.46 34.24 -2.37
C ARG A 126 -27.99 34.17 -2.06
N GLU A 127 -27.36 35.28 -1.70
CA GLU A 127 -25.93 35.35 -1.38
C GLU A 127 -25.62 34.45 -0.17
N ARG A 128 -26.46 34.52 0.87
CA ARG A 128 -26.33 33.67 2.06
C ARG A 128 -26.48 32.19 1.72
N SER A 129 -27.49 31.82 0.94
CA SER A 129 -27.68 30.43 0.50
C SER A 129 -26.53 29.94 -0.38
N GLY A 130 -26.01 30.78 -1.27
CA GLY A 130 -24.83 30.47 -2.10
C GLY A 130 -23.56 30.29 -1.27
N LEU A 131 -23.36 31.11 -0.23
CA LEU A 131 -22.27 30.96 0.73
C LEU A 131 -22.43 29.68 1.55
N GLU A 132 -23.61 29.40 2.10
CA GLU A 132 -23.89 28.18 2.86
C GLU A 132 -23.67 26.92 2.00
N ALA A 133 -24.13 26.91 0.75
CA ALA A 133 -23.88 25.81 -0.20
C ALA A 133 -22.41 25.67 -0.58
N THR A 134 -21.66 26.77 -0.64
CA THR A 134 -20.21 26.75 -0.90
C THR A 134 -19.44 26.26 0.32
N LEU A 135 -19.82 26.69 1.52
CA LEU A 135 -19.26 26.20 2.78
C LEU A 135 -19.52 24.70 2.95
N GLN A 136 -20.73 24.22 2.64
CA GLN A 136 -21.05 22.80 2.68
C GLN A 136 -20.22 22.01 1.68
N ARG A 137 -20.09 22.51 0.43
CA ARG A 137 -19.21 21.89 -0.57
C ARG A 137 -17.75 21.85 -0.12
N LEU A 138 -17.22 22.93 0.45
CA LEU A 138 -15.85 22.97 0.97
C LEU A 138 -15.66 22.05 2.19
N ALA A 139 -16.71 21.84 2.98
CA ALA A 139 -16.68 20.93 4.12
C ALA A 139 -16.67 19.46 3.71
N GLU A 140 -17.27 19.11 2.56
CA GLU A 140 -17.53 17.72 2.16
C GLU A 140 -16.81 17.28 0.88
N GLN A 141 -16.22 18.19 0.11
CA GLN A 141 -15.53 17.90 -1.16
C GLN A 141 -14.05 18.27 -1.11
N ASP A 142 -13.25 17.52 -1.87
CA ASP A 142 -11.84 17.84 -2.11
C ASP A 142 -11.73 18.96 -3.16
N PRO A 143 -11.05 20.08 -2.86
CA PRO A 143 -11.02 21.24 -3.74
C PRO A 143 -10.26 21.02 -5.04
N LEU A 144 -9.31 20.06 -5.09
CA LEU A 144 -8.57 19.74 -6.30
C LEU A 144 -9.41 18.89 -7.26
N THR A 145 -10.03 17.83 -6.73
CA THR A 145 -10.62 16.76 -7.55
C THR A 145 -12.14 16.84 -7.66
N GLY A 146 -12.81 17.59 -6.78
CA GLY A 146 -14.27 17.74 -6.74
C GLY A 146 -15.03 16.47 -6.34
N ILE A 147 -14.34 15.40 -5.91
CA ILE A 147 -14.96 14.24 -5.26
C ILE A 147 -15.13 14.49 -3.75
N ALA A 148 -15.83 13.61 -3.05
CA ALA A 148 -15.99 13.73 -1.61
C ALA A 148 -14.62 13.72 -0.90
N ASN A 149 -14.46 14.54 0.12
CA ASN A 149 -13.31 14.48 1.02
C ASN A 149 -13.56 13.44 2.12
N ARG A 150 -12.58 13.24 3.02
CA ARG A 150 -12.69 12.28 4.13
C ARG A 150 -13.97 12.46 4.97
N GLN A 151 -14.32 13.70 5.31
CA GLN A 151 -15.48 13.97 6.16
C GLN A 151 -16.80 13.70 5.42
N GLY A 152 -16.94 14.20 4.19
CA GLY A 152 -18.11 13.93 3.36
C GLY A 152 -18.30 12.43 3.09
N PHE A 153 -17.19 11.70 2.89
CA PHE A 153 -17.25 10.25 2.69
C PHE A 153 -17.67 9.50 3.94
N GLN A 154 -17.19 9.86 5.14
CA GLN A 154 -17.62 9.24 6.39
C GLN A 154 -19.11 9.42 6.65
N THR A 155 -19.64 10.62 6.44
CA THR A 155 -21.07 10.91 6.57
C THR A 155 -21.89 10.08 5.57
N LEU A 156 -21.45 10.02 4.31
CA LEU A 156 -22.11 9.22 3.28
C LEU A 156 -22.09 7.73 3.63
N LEU A 157 -20.94 7.21 4.07
CA LEU A 157 -20.76 5.80 4.40
C LEU A 157 -21.66 5.38 5.56
N ALA A 158 -21.75 6.20 6.61
CA ALA A 158 -22.64 5.94 7.74
C ALA A 158 -24.11 5.85 7.28
N ALA A 159 -24.56 6.80 6.47
CA ALA A 159 -25.93 6.79 5.95
C ALA A 159 -26.23 5.55 5.08
N GLN A 160 -25.30 5.13 4.24
CA GLN A 160 -25.45 3.93 3.39
C GLN A 160 -25.44 2.64 4.21
N LEU A 161 -24.59 2.55 5.24
CA LEU A 161 -24.58 1.39 6.14
C LEU A 161 -25.88 1.26 6.93
N ASP A 162 -26.46 2.38 7.38
CA ASP A 162 -27.75 2.40 8.06
C ASP A 162 -28.90 2.01 7.13
N GLU A 163 -28.93 2.57 5.91
CA GLU A 163 -29.95 2.27 4.89
C GLU A 163 -29.97 0.78 4.51
N PHE A 164 -28.79 0.19 4.29
CA PHE A 164 -28.66 -1.20 3.84
C PHE A 164 -28.37 -2.20 4.96
N GLN A 165 -28.35 -1.76 6.22
CA GLN A 165 -28.01 -2.57 7.39
C GLN A 165 -26.68 -3.34 7.20
N GLY A 166 -25.71 -2.70 6.55
CA GLY A 166 -24.40 -3.27 6.23
C GLY A 166 -24.43 -4.44 5.23
N ARG A 167 -25.52 -4.65 4.47
CA ARG A 167 -25.62 -5.76 3.50
C ARG A 167 -25.35 -5.30 2.06
N GLY A 168 -24.50 -6.06 1.37
CA GLY A 168 -24.25 -5.87 -0.07
C GLY A 168 -23.52 -4.57 -0.40
N LEU A 169 -22.63 -4.13 0.48
CA LEU A 169 -21.69 -3.05 0.22
C LEU A 169 -20.27 -3.57 0.39
N ALA A 170 -19.34 -3.03 -0.40
CA ALA A 170 -17.91 -3.23 -0.21
C ALA A 170 -17.17 -1.91 -0.25
N LEU A 171 -16.11 -1.78 0.54
CA LEU A 171 -15.27 -0.61 0.63
C LEU A 171 -13.87 -0.93 0.10
N GLY A 172 -13.42 -0.17 -0.89
CA GLY A 172 -12.03 -0.11 -1.34
C GLY A 172 -11.29 1.05 -0.68
N HIS A 173 -10.08 0.81 -0.19
CA HIS A 173 -9.12 1.83 0.25
C HIS A 173 -7.88 1.74 -0.65
N LEU A 174 -7.57 2.79 -1.38
CA LEU A 174 -6.50 2.82 -2.37
C LEU A 174 -5.42 3.82 -1.96
N ASP A 175 -4.16 3.47 -2.15
CA ASP A 175 -3.01 4.33 -1.94
C ASP A 175 -2.07 4.28 -3.16
N LEU A 176 -1.53 5.42 -3.54
CA LEU A 176 -0.58 5.56 -4.66
C LEU A 176 0.86 5.39 -4.16
N ASP A 177 1.53 4.32 -4.59
CA ASP A 177 2.85 3.98 -4.10
C ASP A 177 3.90 4.99 -4.58
N ASN A 178 4.79 5.41 -3.67
CA ASN A 178 5.87 6.38 -3.94
C ASN A 178 5.42 7.73 -4.52
N PHE A 179 4.15 8.15 -4.35
CA PHE A 179 3.66 9.44 -4.84
C PHE A 179 4.47 10.64 -4.31
N ARG A 180 5.01 10.54 -3.09
CA ARG A 180 5.92 11.57 -2.54
C ARG A 180 7.17 11.76 -3.42
N HIS A 181 7.75 10.68 -3.95
CA HIS A 181 8.91 10.77 -4.82
C HIS A 181 8.60 11.52 -6.13
N VAL A 182 7.39 11.36 -6.65
CA VAL A 182 6.92 12.12 -7.82
C VAL A 182 6.84 13.61 -7.50
N ASN A 183 6.28 13.98 -6.34
CA ASN A 183 6.25 15.38 -5.91
C ASN A 183 7.65 15.97 -5.71
N ASP A 184 8.57 15.19 -5.14
CA ASP A 184 9.95 15.64 -4.92
C ASP A 184 10.74 15.81 -6.23
N ALA A 185 10.47 14.96 -7.22
CA ALA A 185 11.16 14.97 -8.52
C ALA A 185 10.59 15.99 -9.52
N LEU A 186 9.26 16.12 -9.60
CA LEU A 186 8.57 16.90 -10.65
C LEU A 186 7.78 18.11 -10.09
N GLY A 187 7.73 18.26 -8.77
CA GLY A 187 7.02 19.34 -8.10
C GLY A 187 5.52 19.09 -7.89
N HIS A 188 4.93 19.86 -6.97
CA HIS A 188 3.54 19.68 -6.55
C HIS A 188 2.50 19.88 -7.67
N GLN A 189 2.75 20.77 -8.64
CA GLN A 189 1.82 20.97 -9.77
C GLN A 189 1.72 19.73 -10.68
N ALA A 190 2.83 19.01 -10.86
CA ALA A 190 2.84 17.75 -11.60
C ALA A 190 2.08 16.65 -10.82
N GLY A 191 2.27 16.59 -9.50
CA GLY A 191 1.50 15.72 -8.61
C GLY A 191 0.00 15.97 -8.67
N ASP A 192 -0.44 17.23 -8.64
CA ASP A 192 -1.86 17.59 -8.75
C ASP A 192 -2.49 17.12 -10.07
N ARG A 193 -1.78 17.28 -11.19
CA ARG A 193 -2.23 16.77 -12.50
C ARG A 193 -2.31 15.25 -12.52
N LEU A 194 -1.36 14.56 -11.88
CA LEU A 194 -1.37 13.11 -11.78
C LEU A 194 -2.58 12.63 -10.98
N ILE A 195 -2.89 13.29 -9.86
CA ILE A 195 -4.08 13.01 -9.06
C ILE A 195 -5.36 13.17 -9.88
N LEU A 196 -5.48 14.23 -10.69
CA LEU A 196 -6.63 14.42 -11.58
C LEU A 196 -6.77 13.29 -12.61
N GLN A 197 -5.66 12.78 -13.15
CA GLN A 197 -5.67 11.63 -14.06
C GLN A 197 -6.10 10.34 -13.35
N VAL A 198 -5.60 10.10 -12.13
CA VAL A 198 -6.01 8.97 -11.29
C VAL A 198 -7.51 9.01 -11.03
N VAL A 199 -8.06 10.16 -10.64
CA VAL A 199 -9.51 10.32 -10.42
C VAL A 199 -10.30 10.05 -11.70
N ALA A 200 -9.83 10.53 -12.86
CA ALA A 200 -10.49 10.26 -14.14
C ALA A 200 -10.51 8.76 -14.48
N ARG A 201 -9.37 8.07 -14.28
CA ARG A 201 -9.27 6.61 -14.47
C ARG A 201 -10.20 5.86 -13.52
N LEU A 202 -10.20 6.19 -12.23
CA LEU A 202 -11.10 5.57 -11.25
C LEU A 202 -12.57 5.77 -11.61
N ARG A 203 -12.97 7.01 -11.94
CA ARG A 203 -14.36 7.30 -12.34
C ARG A 203 -14.80 6.52 -13.58
N SER A 204 -13.91 6.25 -14.52
CA SER A 204 -14.23 5.47 -15.73
C SER A 204 -14.60 4.01 -15.44
N GLN A 205 -14.19 3.48 -14.29
CA GLN A 205 -14.44 2.09 -13.89
C GLN A 205 -15.70 1.94 -13.00
N LEU A 206 -16.23 3.04 -12.47
CA LEU A 206 -17.34 3.05 -11.52
C LEU A 206 -18.69 3.12 -12.23
N GLU A 207 -19.68 2.41 -11.67
CA GLU A 207 -21.04 2.39 -12.19
C GLU A 207 -21.94 3.37 -11.42
N HIS A 208 -23.16 3.56 -11.93
CA HIS A 208 -24.15 4.40 -11.26
C HIS A 208 -24.53 3.83 -9.88
N GLY A 209 -24.22 4.59 -8.83
CA GLY A 209 -24.44 4.19 -7.43
C GLY A 209 -23.14 4.02 -6.63
N ASP A 210 -22.01 3.75 -7.29
CA ASP A 210 -20.71 3.72 -6.62
C ASP A 210 -20.27 5.13 -6.21
N ARG A 211 -19.48 5.25 -5.15
CA ARG A 211 -18.96 6.53 -4.65
C ARG A 211 -17.45 6.52 -4.58
N LEU A 212 -16.85 7.63 -4.95
CA LEU A 212 -15.40 7.86 -4.90
C LEU A 212 -15.11 9.05 -4.00
N ALA A 213 -14.09 8.92 -3.15
CA ALA A 213 -13.61 9.97 -2.27
C ALA A 213 -12.09 10.02 -2.21
N ARG A 214 -11.56 11.20 -1.88
CA ARG A 214 -10.14 11.39 -1.56
C ARG A 214 -10.01 11.56 -0.05
N LEU A 215 -9.30 10.64 0.58
CA LEU A 215 -9.12 10.62 2.03
C LEU A 215 -7.92 11.47 2.48
N GLY A 216 -6.92 11.61 1.61
CA GLY A 216 -5.64 12.25 1.88
C GLY A 216 -4.88 12.55 0.60
N SER A 217 -3.61 12.92 0.71
CA SER A 217 -2.75 13.32 -0.42
C SER A 217 -2.82 12.33 -1.59
N ASP A 218 -2.56 11.07 -1.32
CA ASP A 218 -2.46 9.93 -2.25
C ASP A 218 -3.46 8.81 -1.93
N GLU A 219 -4.33 9.02 -0.95
CA GLU A 219 -5.31 8.02 -0.48
C GLU A 219 -6.72 8.28 -1.05
N PHE A 220 -7.35 7.23 -1.55
CA PHE A 220 -8.72 7.25 -2.09
C PHE A 220 -9.60 6.17 -1.44
N ALA A 221 -10.90 6.41 -1.40
CA ALA A 221 -11.90 5.43 -0.98
C ALA A 221 -12.95 5.21 -2.05
N LEU A 222 -13.35 3.95 -2.22
CA LEU A 222 -14.37 3.52 -3.17
C LEU A 222 -15.47 2.76 -2.42
N LEU A 223 -16.70 3.29 -2.41
CA LEU A 223 -17.86 2.54 -1.91
C LEU A 223 -18.57 1.89 -3.09
N LEU A 224 -18.69 0.56 -3.04
CA LEU A 224 -19.18 -0.26 -4.13
C LEU A 224 -20.48 -0.96 -3.71
N ASP A 225 -21.48 -0.87 -4.58
CA ASP A 225 -22.71 -1.67 -4.43
C ASP A 225 -22.47 -3.11 -4.91
N THR A 226 -22.60 -4.07 -4.01
CA THR A 226 -22.42 -5.51 -4.27
C THR A 226 -23.68 -6.32 -3.98
N ARG A 227 -24.84 -5.68 -3.80
CA ARG A 227 -26.12 -6.33 -3.44
C ARG A 227 -26.54 -7.42 -4.44
N ARG A 228 -26.25 -7.23 -5.72
CA ARG A 228 -26.61 -8.18 -6.80
C ARG A 228 -25.56 -9.27 -7.01
N ASP A 229 -24.28 -8.93 -6.80
CA ASP A 229 -23.15 -9.84 -6.99
C ASP A 229 -22.02 -9.48 -6.03
N PRO A 230 -21.79 -10.30 -4.98
CA PRO A 230 -20.68 -10.10 -4.05
C PRO A 230 -19.31 -10.07 -4.73
N ARG A 231 -19.12 -10.83 -5.82
CA ARG A 231 -17.82 -10.91 -6.54
C ARG A 231 -17.53 -9.70 -7.42
N ARG A 232 -18.47 -8.74 -7.52
CA ARG A 232 -18.30 -7.52 -8.32
C ARG A 232 -17.13 -6.69 -7.82
N ALA A 233 -16.95 -6.62 -6.50
CA ALA A 233 -15.92 -5.78 -5.90
C ALA A 233 -14.51 -6.28 -6.23
N GLU A 234 -14.26 -7.59 -6.19
CA GLU A 234 -12.98 -8.19 -6.54
C GLU A 234 -12.65 -8.00 -8.02
N ARG A 235 -13.62 -8.24 -8.92
CA ARG A 235 -13.42 -8.01 -10.37
C ARG A 235 -13.18 -6.54 -10.70
N LEU A 236 -13.79 -5.63 -9.94
CA LEU A 236 -13.53 -4.20 -10.10
C LEU A 236 -12.15 -3.82 -9.55
N ALA A 237 -11.73 -4.41 -8.44
CA ALA A 237 -10.39 -4.22 -7.89
C ALA A 237 -9.28 -4.65 -8.87
N GLU A 238 -9.43 -5.82 -9.51
CA GLU A 238 -8.53 -6.28 -10.57
C GLU A 238 -8.41 -5.26 -11.71
N ARG A 239 -9.55 -4.77 -12.22
CA ARG A 239 -9.58 -3.76 -13.29
C ARG A 239 -8.97 -2.42 -12.88
N ILE A 240 -9.23 -1.97 -11.64
CA ILE A 240 -8.65 -0.72 -11.13
C ILE A 240 -7.13 -0.82 -11.07
N VAL A 241 -6.61 -1.94 -10.55
CA VAL A 241 -5.17 -2.22 -10.48
C VAL A 241 -4.52 -2.22 -11.86
N GLU A 242 -5.15 -2.85 -12.85
CA GLU A 242 -4.67 -2.84 -14.25
C GLU A 242 -4.64 -1.43 -14.85
N VAL A 243 -5.76 -0.70 -14.77
CA VAL A 243 -5.91 0.65 -15.37
C VAL A 243 -5.00 1.67 -14.70
N LEU A 244 -4.77 1.57 -13.39
CA LEU A 244 -3.86 2.47 -12.70
C LEU A 244 -2.39 2.13 -12.93
N GLY A 245 -2.07 0.89 -13.31
CA GLY A 245 -0.73 0.47 -13.71
C GLY A 245 -0.29 0.99 -15.08
N GLU A 246 -1.19 1.52 -15.90
CA GLU A 246 -0.83 2.13 -17.18
C GLU A 246 0.00 3.43 -17.00
N PRO A 247 0.93 3.75 -17.91
CA PRO A 247 1.75 4.95 -17.78
C PRO A 247 0.94 6.25 -17.72
N TYR A 248 1.36 7.18 -16.86
CA TYR A 248 0.83 8.55 -16.76
C TYR A 248 1.69 9.50 -17.57
N TRP A 249 1.05 10.42 -18.29
CA TRP A 249 1.76 11.44 -19.06
C TRP A 249 1.65 12.78 -18.35
N VAL A 250 2.77 13.28 -17.85
CA VAL A 250 2.86 14.56 -17.13
C VAL A 250 4.00 15.37 -17.73
N GLU A 251 3.69 16.53 -18.29
CA GLU A 251 4.67 17.44 -18.92
C GLU A 251 5.50 16.84 -20.06
N GLY A 252 4.97 15.80 -20.72
CA GLY A 252 5.62 15.11 -21.83
C GLY A 252 6.50 13.93 -21.41
N GLU A 253 6.63 13.66 -20.11
CA GLU A 253 7.30 12.47 -19.58
C GLU A 253 6.28 11.38 -19.23
N SER A 254 6.70 10.12 -19.40
CA SER A 254 5.92 8.92 -19.07
C SER A 254 6.35 8.38 -17.71
N LEU A 255 5.42 8.27 -16.77
CA LEU A 255 5.65 7.81 -15.41
C LEU A 255 4.84 6.55 -15.12
N LEU A 256 5.48 5.56 -14.50
CA LEU A 256 4.80 4.40 -13.95
C LEU A 256 4.63 4.60 -12.45
N LEU A 257 3.41 4.40 -11.96
CA LEU A 257 3.08 4.57 -10.57
C LEU A 257 2.35 3.32 -10.06
N GLY A 258 2.85 2.77 -8.96
CA GLY A 258 2.22 1.63 -8.28
C GLY A 258 0.96 2.06 -7.53
N CYS A 259 0.03 1.14 -7.34
CA CYS A 259 -1.09 1.38 -6.43
C CYS A 259 -1.39 0.14 -5.58
N SER A 260 -1.69 0.39 -4.31
CA SER A 260 -2.07 -0.63 -3.35
C SER A 260 -3.54 -0.47 -2.99
N LEU A 261 -4.37 -1.48 -3.26
CA LEU A 261 -5.81 -1.46 -3.01
C LEU A 261 -6.23 -2.50 -1.96
N GLY A 262 -6.84 -2.05 -0.87
CA GLY A 262 -7.48 -2.90 0.12
C GLY A 262 -8.98 -2.96 -0.08
N LEU A 263 -9.58 -4.14 -0.08
CA LEU A 263 -11.02 -4.32 -0.24
C LEU A 263 -11.63 -4.96 1.02
N ALA A 264 -12.73 -4.42 1.55
CA ALA A 264 -13.45 -5.01 2.67
C ALA A 264 -14.96 -5.06 2.42
N HIS A 265 -15.59 -6.22 2.66
CA HIS A 265 -17.04 -6.36 2.58
C HIS A 265 -17.69 -5.87 3.87
N ALA A 266 -18.74 -5.05 3.75
CA ALA A 266 -19.55 -4.61 4.87
C ALA A 266 -20.29 -5.80 5.49
N ARG A 267 -20.44 -5.76 6.81
CA ARG A 267 -21.19 -6.76 7.58
C ARG A 267 -22.29 -6.10 8.38
N SER A 268 -23.28 -6.90 8.75
CA SER A 268 -24.38 -6.47 9.60
C SER A 268 -23.83 -5.97 10.95
N GLY A 269 -24.05 -4.70 11.26
CA GLY A 269 -23.59 -4.08 12.51
C GLY A 269 -22.20 -3.43 12.45
N ASP A 270 -21.55 -3.39 11.29
CA ASP A 270 -20.31 -2.62 11.12
C ASP A 270 -20.58 -1.11 11.22
N SER A 271 -19.71 -0.39 11.93
CA SER A 271 -19.66 1.07 11.86
C SER A 271 -18.83 1.52 10.65
N ALA A 272 -19.06 2.76 10.19
CA ALA A 272 -18.25 3.37 9.14
C ALA A 272 -16.75 3.31 9.44
N ASP A 273 -16.36 3.61 10.69
CA ASP A 273 -14.96 3.54 11.12
C ASP A 273 -14.39 2.12 11.11
N ALA A 274 -15.18 1.11 11.51
CA ALA A 274 -14.75 -0.28 11.49
C ALA A 274 -14.50 -0.76 10.05
N LEU A 275 -15.41 -0.46 9.12
CA LEU A 275 -15.28 -0.84 7.72
C LEU A 275 -14.10 -0.11 7.04
N MET A 276 -13.94 1.20 7.31
CA MET A 276 -12.79 1.99 6.86
C MET A 276 -11.46 1.41 7.35
N TRP A 277 -11.41 1.00 8.62
CA TRP A 277 -10.26 0.36 9.23
C TRP A 277 -9.94 -1.00 8.58
N HIS A 278 -10.96 -1.82 8.31
CA HIS A 278 -10.80 -3.10 7.63
C HIS A 278 -10.21 -2.94 6.23
N ALA A 279 -10.76 -2.01 5.42
CA ALA A 279 -10.24 -1.73 4.09
C ALA A 279 -8.81 -1.17 4.14
N HIS A 280 -8.50 -0.30 5.11
CA HIS A 280 -7.15 0.22 5.31
C HIS A 280 -6.13 -0.89 5.63
N ILE A 281 -6.47 -1.84 6.50
CA ILE A 281 -5.57 -2.97 6.79
C ILE A 281 -5.30 -3.82 5.56
N ALA A 282 -6.33 -4.12 4.78
CA ALA A 282 -6.16 -4.85 3.54
C ALA A 282 -5.26 -4.09 2.55
N MET A 283 -5.35 -2.74 2.52
CA MET A 283 -4.48 -1.91 1.69
C MET A 283 -3.03 -1.98 2.16
N GLN A 284 -2.78 -1.97 3.47
CA GLN A 284 -1.42 -2.14 4.01
C GLN A 284 -0.84 -3.51 3.67
N GLN A 285 -1.67 -4.56 3.59
CA GLN A 285 -1.23 -5.87 3.10
C GLN A 285 -0.90 -5.84 1.61
N ALA A 286 -1.69 -5.12 0.81
CA ALA A 286 -1.37 -4.89 -0.60
C ALA A 286 -0.03 -4.15 -0.78
N LYS A 287 0.30 -3.20 0.09
CA LYS A 287 1.60 -2.50 0.09
C LYS A 287 2.82 -3.38 0.33
N MET A 288 2.65 -4.57 0.93
CA MET A 288 3.74 -5.54 1.09
C MET A 288 4.06 -6.26 -0.23
N GLY A 289 3.12 -6.27 -1.18
CA GLY A 289 3.36 -6.71 -2.55
C GLY A 289 4.15 -5.69 -3.36
N GLN A 290 4.74 -6.14 -4.48
CA GLN A 290 5.39 -5.24 -5.44
C GLN A 290 4.45 -4.91 -6.59
N GLY A 291 4.44 -3.66 -7.03
CA GLY A 291 3.65 -3.19 -8.16
C GLY A 291 2.19 -2.91 -7.80
N CYS A 292 1.33 -2.79 -8.81
CA CYS A 292 -0.09 -2.58 -8.58
C CYS A 292 -0.74 -3.91 -8.14
N THR A 293 -1.33 -3.95 -6.95
CA THR A 293 -2.01 -5.14 -6.43
C THR A 293 -3.18 -4.79 -5.53
N PHE A 294 -4.06 -5.76 -5.28
CA PHE A 294 -5.12 -5.62 -4.30
C PHE A 294 -5.15 -6.80 -3.31
N HIS A 295 -5.63 -6.54 -2.11
CA HIS A 295 -5.86 -7.54 -1.08
C HIS A 295 -7.29 -7.44 -0.55
N LEU A 296 -7.90 -8.60 -0.32
CA LEU A 296 -9.20 -8.70 0.33
C LEU A 296 -9.02 -8.84 1.85
N PHE A 297 -9.77 -8.04 2.59
CA PHE A 297 -9.85 -8.12 4.03
C PHE A 297 -10.51 -9.43 4.45
N ASP A 298 -9.73 -10.27 5.13
CA ASP A 298 -10.23 -11.45 5.83
C ASP A 298 -9.87 -11.34 7.32
N GLU A 299 -10.88 -11.41 8.20
CA GLU A 299 -10.70 -11.39 9.66
C GLU A 299 -9.76 -12.48 10.17
N ARG A 300 -9.63 -13.60 9.45
CA ARG A 300 -8.67 -14.66 9.78
C ARG A 300 -7.22 -14.20 9.60
N ILE A 301 -6.99 -13.33 8.61
CA ILE A 301 -5.68 -12.71 8.33
C ILE A 301 -5.46 -11.53 9.29
N ASN A 302 -6.52 -10.86 9.77
CA ASN A 302 -6.38 -9.67 10.61
C ASN A 302 -6.05 -9.92 12.10
N ARG A 303 -6.23 -11.16 12.59
CA ARG A 303 -5.50 -11.59 13.81
C ARG A 303 -3.98 -11.49 13.63
N GLY A 304 -3.49 -11.53 12.38
CA GLY A 304 -2.11 -11.34 11.99
C GLY A 304 -1.57 -9.93 12.21
N ALA A 305 -2.36 -8.86 11.99
CA ALA A 305 -1.87 -7.48 12.12
C ALA A 305 -1.67 -7.05 13.59
N ARG A 306 -2.61 -7.39 14.49
CA ARG A 306 -2.39 -7.26 15.95
C ARG A 306 -1.26 -8.20 16.42
N SER A 307 -1.19 -9.40 15.84
CA SER A 307 -0.09 -10.33 16.08
C SER A 307 1.27 -9.80 15.60
N LEU A 308 1.37 -8.95 14.58
CA LEU A 308 2.66 -8.47 14.05
C LEU A 308 3.29 -7.43 14.98
N ALA A 309 2.50 -6.49 15.50
CA ALA A 309 2.98 -5.51 16.50
C ALA A 309 3.32 -6.20 17.84
N GLU A 310 2.51 -7.19 18.25
CA GLU A 310 2.83 -8.03 19.41
C GLU A 310 4.12 -8.83 19.17
N LEU A 311 4.24 -9.49 18.01
CA LEU A 311 5.42 -10.27 17.63
C LEU A 311 6.67 -9.39 17.50
N GLU A 312 6.54 -8.13 17.07
CA GLU A 312 7.65 -7.17 17.03
C GLU A 312 8.14 -6.87 18.45
N SER A 313 7.23 -6.54 19.36
CA SER A 313 7.53 -6.29 20.77
C SER A 313 8.15 -7.53 21.44
N GLU A 314 7.62 -8.71 21.14
CA GLU A 314 8.14 -10.00 21.59
C GLU A 314 9.53 -10.28 21.03
N LEU A 315 9.79 -10.01 19.75
CA LEU A 315 11.12 -10.21 19.12
C LEU A 315 12.14 -9.25 19.71
N ARG A 316 11.75 -7.98 19.92
CA ARG A 316 12.57 -6.96 20.56
C ARG A 316 12.94 -7.37 22.00
N ARG A 317 12.06 -8.11 22.69
CA ARG A 317 12.31 -8.70 24.02
C ARG A 317 13.17 -9.96 23.94
N ALA A 318 12.94 -10.81 22.93
CA ALA A 318 13.70 -12.03 22.69
C ALA A 318 15.18 -11.73 22.40
N LEU A 319 15.49 -10.64 21.70
CA LEU A 319 16.88 -10.18 21.49
C LEU A 319 17.63 -9.84 22.79
N ARG A 320 16.92 -9.49 23.85
CA ARG A 320 17.49 -9.18 25.19
C ARG A 320 17.45 -10.38 26.13
N ARG A 321 16.87 -11.51 25.72
CA ARG A 321 16.69 -12.72 26.52
C ARG A 321 17.36 -13.90 25.81
N ASP A 322 17.54 -15.02 26.49
CA ASP A 322 18.05 -16.25 25.87
C ASP A 322 16.94 -17.04 25.15
N GLU A 323 16.10 -16.34 24.37
CA GLU A 323 14.97 -16.93 23.61
C GLU A 323 15.35 -17.26 22.15
N LEU A 324 16.43 -16.68 21.65
CA LEU A 324 16.97 -16.95 20.31
C LEU A 324 18.07 -18.01 20.36
N GLU A 325 18.15 -18.83 19.33
CA GLU A 325 19.21 -19.82 19.15
C GLU A 325 19.60 -20.00 17.68
N LEU A 326 20.76 -20.63 17.45
CA LEU A 326 21.19 -21.02 16.11
C LEU A 326 21.07 -22.53 15.94
N HIS A 327 20.47 -22.92 14.81
CA HIS A 327 20.58 -24.25 14.26
C HIS A 327 21.52 -24.20 13.06
N TYR A 328 22.18 -25.31 12.78
CA TYR A 328 23.24 -25.39 11.78
C TYR A 328 22.90 -26.43 10.75
N GLN A 329 22.91 -26.06 9.47
CA GLN A 329 22.70 -27.00 8.38
C GLN A 329 24.05 -27.35 7.72
N PRO A 330 24.46 -28.63 7.71
CA PRO A 330 25.71 -29.04 7.07
C PRO A 330 25.66 -28.94 5.54
N ARG A 331 26.78 -28.48 4.95
CA ARG A 331 27.08 -28.50 3.52
C ARG A 331 28.09 -29.57 3.20
N LEU A 332 27.81 -30.39 2.20
CA LEU A 332 28.62 -31.52 1.77
C LEU A 332 29.33 -31.19 0.47
N ASP A 333 30.63 -31.45 0.42
CA ASP A 333 31.40 -31.44 -0.82
C ASP A 333 31.16 -32.72 -1.63
N LEU A 334 30.79 -32.58 -2.90
CA LEU A 334 30.41 -33.71 -3.75
C LEU A 334 31.59 -34.54 -4.25
N GLU A 335 32.80 -33.97 -4.27
CA GLU A 335 33.99 -34.70 -4.69
C GLU A 335 34.50 -35.64 -3.58
N SER A 336 34.75 -35.07 -2.39
CA SER A 336 35.31 -35.75 -1.23
C SER A 336 34.26 -36.47 -0.37
N ASP A 337 32.98 -36.17 -0.55
CA ASP A 337 31.88 -36.63 0.31
C ASP A 337 32.12 -36.27 1.80
N THR A 338 32.72 -35.11 2.06
CA THR A 338 32.97 -34.58 3.41
C THR A 338 32.18 -33.29 3.69
N ILE A 339 31.90 -33.04 4.97
CA ILE A 339 31.26 -31.78 5.38
C ILE A 339 32.31 -30.67 5.36
N VAL A 340 32.06 -29.63 4.57
CA VAL A 340 32.99 -28.49 4.36
C VAL A 340 32.47 -27.17 4.93
N GLY A 341 31.17 -27.07 5.17
CA GLY A 341 30.56 -25.86 5.70
C GLY A 341 29.28 -26.10 6.49
N LEU A 342 28.81 -25.03 7.12
CA LEU A 342 27.65 -24.95 7.98
C LEU A 342 26.92 -23.65 7.67
N GLU A 343 25.62 -23.72 7.42
CA GLU A 343 24.78 -22.53 7.39
C GLU A 343 24.18 -22.28 8.77
N ALA A 344 24.41 -21.09 9.32
CA ALA A 344 23.85 -20.65 10.59
C ALA A 344 22.43 -20.10 10.40
N LEU A 345 21.45 -20.87 10.86
CA LEU A 345 20.04 -20.58 10.71
C LEU A 345 19.41 -20.20 12.05
N VAL A 346 18.97 -18.96 12.17
CA VAL A 346 18.35 -18.45 13.40
C VAL A 346 17.02 -19.14 13.69
N ARG A 347 16.76 -19.42 14.97
CA ARG A 347 15.49 -19.95 15.47
C ARG A 347 15.07 -19.16 16.70
N TRP A 348 13.77 -19.05 16.89
CA TRP A 348 13.22 -18.37 18.05
C TRP A 348 12.36 -19.34 18.87
N ARG A 349 12.82 -19.65 20.08
CA ARG A 349 12.04 -20.42 21.06
C ARG A 349 10.98 -19.53 21.69
N HIS A 350 9.85 -19.38 21.02
CA HIS A 350 8.74 -18.58 21.50
C HIS A 350 8.02 -19.26 22.68
N PRO A 351 7.76 -18.56 23.81
CA PRO A 351 7.12 -19.15 24.98
C PRO A 351 5.74 -19.78 24.72
N SER A 352 4.96 -19.20 23.80
CA SER A 352 3.60 -19.66 23.46
C SER A 352 3.48 -20.32 22.09
N ARG A 353 4.40 -20.06 21.16
CA ARG A 353 4.32 -20.53 19.76
C ARG A 353 5.30 -21.67 19.45
N GLY A 354 6.12 -22.07 20.42
CA GLY A 354 7.14 -23.09 20.21
C GLY A 354 8.32 -22.56 19.40
N LEU A 355 8.98 -23.44 18.64
CA LEU A 355 10.16 -23.09 17.86
C LEU A 355 9.75 -22.47 16.52
N LEU A 356 9.94 -21.16 16.37
CA LEU A 356 9.70 -20.42 15.14
C LEU A 356 10.94 -20.45 14.23
N THR A 357 10.68 -20.52 12.93
CA THR A 357 11.68 -20.53 11.85
C THR A 357 11.89 -19.13 11.28
N PRO A 358 12.98 -18.87 10.53
CA PRO A 358 13.27 -17.56 9.97
C PRO A 358 12.11 -16.97 9.15
N GLY A 359 11.41 -17.81 8.38
CA GLY A 359 10.26 -17.39 7.58
C GLY A 359 9.10 -16.79 8.40
N ASP A 360 9.03 -17.10 9.70
CA ASP A 360 7.95 -16.62 10.57
C ASP A 360 8.20 -15.21 11.13
N PHE A 361 9.45 -14.76 11.23
CA PHE A 361 9.80 -13.50 11.93
C PHE A 361 10.88 -12.64 11.28
N VAL A 362 11.69 -13.16 10.35
CA VAL A 362 12.71 -12.36 9.65
C VAL A 362 12.07 -11.27 8.78
N PRO A 363 11.00 -11.51 7.99
CA PRO A 363 10.33 -10.44 7.24
C PRO A 363 9.89 -9.27 8.14
N LEU A 364 9.30 -9.59 9.29
CA LEU A 364 8.94 -8.59 10.31
C LEU A 364 10.17 -7.85 10.86
N ALA A 365 11.26 -8.56 11.12
CA ALA A 365 12.51 -7.96 11.59
C ALA A 365 13.09 -6.99 10.55
N GLU A 366 12.98 -7.33 9.26
CA GLU A 366 13.38 -6.44 8.18
C GLU A 366 12.54 -5.19 8.17
N GLU A 367 11.21 -5.30 8.11
CA GLU A 367 10.28 -4.16 8.09
C GLU A 367 10.48 -3.19 9.25
N SER A 368 10.54 -3.73 10.48
CA SER A 368 10.69 -2.97 11.73
C SER A 368 12.11 -2.45 12.00
N GLY A 369 13.10 -2.85 11.19
CA GLY A 369 14.51 -2.51 11.39
C GLY A 369 15.22 -3.33 12.48
N LEU A 370 14.53 -4.29 13.12
CA LEU A 370 15.12 -5.23 14.08
C LEU A 370 16.09 -6.23 13.44
N ILE A 371 16.14 -6.31 12.10
CA ILE A 371 17.11 -7.15 11.38
C ILE A 371 18.56 -6.77 11.70
N VAL A 372 18.84 -5.49 11.98
CA VAL A 372 20.19 -5.02 12.32
C VAL A 372 20.65 -5.60 13.67
N PRO A 373 19.95 -5.36 14.80
CA PRO A 373 20.33 -5.97 16.07
C PRO A 373 20.25 -7.50 16.07
N LEU A 374 19.31 -8.09 15.33
CA LEU A 374 19.23 -9.55 15.15
C LEU A 374 20.47 -10.09 14.44
N GLY A 375 20.89 -9.46 13.35
CA GLY A 375 22.06 -9.87 12.60
C GLY A 375 23.34 -9.81 13.43
N TYR A 376 23.56 -8.75 14.22
CA TYR A 376 24.69 -8.69 15.15
C TYR A 376 24.67 -9.81 16.19
N TRP A 377 23.48 -10.13 16.72
CA TRP A 377 23.32 -11.23 17.66
C TRP A 377 23.68 -12.57 17.00
N VAL A 378 23.19 -12.82 15.78
CA VAL A 378 23.48 -14.04 15.00
C VAL A 378 24.98 -14.17 14.75
N ILE A 379 25.64 -13.10 14.29
CA ILE A 379 27.07 -13.09 13.99
C ILE A 379 27.89 -13.38 15.25
N ALA A 380 27.61 -12.67 16.35
CA ALA A 380 28.32 -12.90 17.61
C ALA A 380 28.11 -14.32 18.14
N ARG A 381 26.91 -14.90 17.97
CA ARG A 381 26.61 -16.28 18.37
C ARG A 381 27.35 -17.29 17.49
N ALA A 382 27.32 -17.10 16.17
CA ALA A 382 27.98 -17.97 15.22
C ALA A 382 29.50 -18.01 15.44
N LEU A 383 30.15 -16.86 15.63
CA LEU A 383 31.58 -16.78 15.93
C LEU A 383 31.95 -17.50 17.25
N ARG A 384 31.11 -17.36 18.28
CA ARG A 384 31.28 -18.13 19.53
C ARG A 384 31.18 -19.64 19.28
N ASP A 385 30.21 -20.06 18.48
CA ASP A 385 29.95 -21.47 18.25
C ASP A 385 31.05 -22.08 17.35
N MET A 386 31.63 -21.31 16.41
CA MET A 386 32.85 -21.68 15.68
C MET A 386 34.03 -21.92 16.63
N GLN A 387 34.28 -20.99 17.57
CA GLN A 387 35.35 -21.15 18.57
C GLN A 387 35.13 -22.40 19.43
N TRP A 388 33.88 -22.68 19.81
CA TRP A 388 33.53 -23.86 20.59
C TRP A 388 33.76 -25.16 19.82
N LEU A 389 33.43 -25.21 18.52
CA LEU A 389 33.68 -26.37 17.66
C LEU A 389 35.18 -26.62 17.52
N LEU A 390 35.97 -25.58 17.26
CA LEU A 390 37.43 -25.66 17.17
C LEU A 390 38.06 -26.14 18.50
N GLY A 391 37.59 -25.61 19.63
CA GLY A 391 38.05 -26.02 20.96
C GLY A 391 37.77 -27.49 21.29
N ARG A 392 36.87 -28.15 20.57
CA ARG A 392 36.62 -29.59 20.66
C ARG A 392 37.44 -30.44 19.70
N GLY A 393 38.37 -29.83 18.97
CA GLY A 393 39.25 -30.53 18.02
C GLY A 393 38.57 -30.92 16.72
N LEU A 394 37.41 -30.32 16.39
CA LEU A 394 36.80 -30.47 15.08
C LEU A 394 37.59 -29.68 14.03
N PRO A 395 37.63 -30.15 12.77
CA PRO A 395 38.27 -29.41 11.69
C PRO A 395 37.57 -28.05 11.50
N PRO A 396 38.30 -27.03 11.04
CA PRO A 396 37.68 -25.77 10.68
C PRO A 396 36.71 -25.98 9.51
N LEU A 397 35.53 -25.37 9.62
CA LEU A 397 34.45 -25.45 8.63
C LEU A 397 34.04 -24.02 8.26
N HIS A 398 33.61 -23.82 7.02
CA HIS A 398 33.00 -22.55 6.62
C HIS A 398 31.69 -22.34 7.39
N MET A 399 31.53 -21.18 8.02
CA MET A 399 30.32 -20.77 8.72
C MET A 399 29.65 -19.68 7.90
N ALA A 400 28.57 -20.05 7.22
CA ALA A 400 27.78 -19.15 6.40
C ALA A 400 26.69 -18.47 7.23
N ILE A 401 26.57 -17.15 7.09
CA ILE A 401 25.62 -16.31 7.82
C ILE A 401 24.90 -15.41 6.83
N ASN A 402 23.57 -15.47 6.82
CA ASN A 402 22.73 -14.57 6.05
C ASN A 402 22.88 -13.12 6.48
N LEU A 403 23.09 -12.21 5.52
CA LEU A 403 23.30 -10.79 5.76
C LEU A 403 22.32 -9.94 4.93
N SER A 404 21.43 -9.23 5.61
CA SER A 404 20.40 -8.41 4.96
C SER A 404 20.99 -7.11 4.40
N PHE A 405 20.39 -6.58 3.32
CA PHE A 405 20.75 -5.29 2.73
C PHE A 405 20.72 -4.13 3.74
N ARG A 406 19.73 -4.13 4.66
CA ARG A 406 19.62 -3.07 5.69
C ARG A 406 20.83 -3.04 6.62
N GLN A 407 21.51 -4.17 6.82
CA GLN A 407 22.73 -4.22 7.64
C GLN A 407 23.91 -3.56 6.93
N PHE A 408 24.00 -3.64 5.61
CA PHE A 408 25.04 -2.94 4.84
C PHE A 408 24.90 -1.42 4.87
N GLN A 409 23.70 -0.91 5.11
CA GLN A 409 23.46 0.52 5.30
C GLN A 409 23.90 1.01 6.69
N ASP A 410 24.10 0.11 7.65
CA ASP A 410 24.59 0.46 8.97
C ASP A 410 26.09 0.78 8.93
N SER A 411 26.43 2.03 9.28
CA SER A 411 27.82 2.48 9.36
C SER A 411 28.64 1.75 10.42
N GLN A 412 27.99 1.09 11.38
CA GLN A 412 28.66 0.33 12.44
C GLN A 412 28.98 -1.12 12.06
N LEU A 413 28.53 -1.62 10.92
CA LEU A 413 28.69 -3.03 10.53
C LEU A 413 30.16 -3.44 10.48
N LEU A 414 30.96 -2.71 9.71
CA LEU A 414 32.37 -3.04 9.49
C LEU A 414 33.23 -2.90 10.76
N PRO A 415 33.17 -1.79 11.53
CA PRO A 415 33.87 -1.69 12.81
C PRO A 415 33.47 -2.79 13.81
N THR A 416 32.18 -3.12 13.87
CA THR A 416 31.67 -4.14 14.79
C THR A 416 32.14 -5.53 14.40
N LEU A 417 32.10 -5.88 13.11
CA LEU A 417 32.60 -7.16 12.60
C LEU A 417 34.08 -7.35 12.87
N GLN A 418 34.91 -6.34 12.56
CA GLN A 418 36.34 -6.37 12.84
C GLN A 418 36.62 -6.62 14.32
N ARG A 419 35.91 -5.92 15.20
CA ARG A 419 36.03 -6.10 16.64
C ARG A 419 35.60 -7.51 17.07
N LEU A 420 34.46 -8.01 16.61
CA LEU A 420 33.95 -9.33 16.98
C LEU A 420 34.88 -10.47 16.52
N ILE A 421 35.41 -10.38 15.29
CA ILE A 421 36.36 -11.36 14.76
C ILE A 421 37.64 -11.36 15.60
N ALA A 422 38.19 -10.17 15.89
CA ALA A 422 39.40 -10.03 16.69
C ALA A 422 39.22 -10.50 18.15
N GLU A 423 38.14 -10.11 18.82
CA GLU A 423 37.83 -10.51 20.20
C GLU A 423 37.66 -12.03 20.35
N ARG A 424 37.11 -12.70 19.32
CA ARG A 424 36.87 -14.15 19.35
C ARG A 424 38.05 -14.97 18.85
N GLY A 425 39.04 -14.34 18.22
CA GLY A 425 40.21 -15.02 17.66
C GLY A 425 39.86 -16.05 16.58
N VAL A 426 38.76 -15.81 15.85
CA VAL A 426 38.34 -16.69 14.74
C VAL A 426 39.09 -16.26 13.48
N ASP A 427 39.60 -17.24 12.73
CA ASP A 427 40.21 -16.96 11.43
C ASP A 427 39.10 -16.66 10.41
N ALA A 428 39.08 -15.42 9.93
CA ALA A 428 38.04 -14.87 9.07
C ALA A 428 37.89 -15.62 7.74
N ARG A 429 38.88 -16.41 7.30
CA ARG A 429 38.75 -17.25 6.08
C ARG A 429 37.65 -18.29 6.16
N TRP A 430 37.25 -18.66 7.38
CA TRP A 430 36.18 -19.61 7.64
C TRP A 430 34.83 -18.93 7.83
N LEU A 431 34.77 -17.60 7.81
CA LEU A 431 33.52 -16.86 7.87
C LEU A 431 33.03 -16.56 6.44
N GLU A 432 31.76 -16.85 6.20
CA GLU A 432 31.10 -16.60 4.93
C GLU A 432 29.82 -15.80 5.19
N PHE A 433 29.60 -14.72 4.42
CA PHE A 433 28.34 -13.99 4.42
C PHE A 433 27.55 -14.28 3.16
N GLU A 434 26.29 -14.67 3.33
CA GLU A 434 25.35 -14.94 2.24
C GLU A 434 24.49 -13.70 2.01
N LEU A 435 24.35 -13.30 0.74
CA LEU A 435 23.54 -12.16 0.33
C LEU A 435 22.57 -12.57 -0.75
N THR A 436 21.34 -12.09 -0.67
CA THR A 436 20.38 -12.27 -1.77
C THR A 436 20.76 -11.41 -2.98
N GLU A 437 20.36 -11.87 -4.16
CA GLU A 437 20.53 -11.15 -5.42
C GLU A 437 20.01 -9.70 -5.37
N THR A 438 18.83 -9.50 -4.76
CA THR A 438 18.20 -8.19 -4.64
C THR A 438 18.96 -7.24 -3.71
N ALA A 439 19.60 -7.75 -2.65
CA ALA A 439 20.43 -6.95 -1.75
C ALA A 439 21.64 -6.38 -2.50
N VAL A 440 22.26 -7.18 -3.35
CA VAL A 440 23.45 -6.80 -4.12
C VAL A 440 23.10 -5.83 -5.26
N MET A 441 21.96 -6.01 -5.93
CA MET A 441 21.57 -5.19 -7.08
C MET A 441 21.20 -3.74 -6.73
N ARG A 442 20.89 -3.42 -5.48
CA ARG A 442 20.52 -2.05 -5.03
C ARG A 442 21.69 -1.05 -5.03
N ARG A 443 22.88 -1.46 -5.50
CA ARG A 443 24.08 -0.65 -5.81
C ARG A 443 24.27 0.60 -4.92
N SER A 444 24.74 0.39 -3.70
CA SER A 444 25.48 1.44 -3.00
C SER A 444 26.98 1.16 -3.13
N GLU A 445 27.78 2.17 -3.50
CA GLU A 445 29.25 2.08 -3.45
C GLU A 445 29.73 1.61 -2.06
N GLN A 446 28.96 1.94 -1.02
CA GLN A 446 29.14 1.52 0.36
C GLN A 446 29.10 -0.01 0.55
N VAL A 447 28.18 -0.74 -0.10
CA VAL A 447 28.13 -2.22 0.00
C VAL A 447 29.40 -2.82 -0.58
N LEU A 448 29.80 -2.38 -1.77
CA LEU A 448 30.99 -2.89 -2.45
C LEU A 448 32.27 -2.62 -1.64
N GLN A 449 32.43 -1.40 -1.11
CA GLN A 449 33.56 -1.04 -0.25
C GLN A 449 33.60 -1.88 1.03
N THR A 450 32.43 -2.13 1.63
CA THR A 450 32.32 -2.97 2.83
C THR A 450 32.74 -4.41 2.53
N MET A 451 32.24 -4.98 1.43
CA MET A 451 32.61 -6.33 1.00
C MET A 451 34.10 -6.44 0.67
N GLN A 452 34.68 -5.47 -0.04
CA GLN A 452 36.11 -5.46 -0.34
C GLN A 452 36.96 -5.40 0.94
N THR A 453 36.58 -4.56 1.90
CA THR A 453 37.33 -4.42 3.15
C THR A 453 37.23 -5.69 4.02
N LEU A 454 36.05 -6.31 4.08
CA LEU A 454 35.88 -7.59 4.78
C LEU A 454 36.60 -8.74 4.04
N GLY A 455 36.63 -8.70 2.71
CA GLY A 455 37.41 -9.63 1.87
C GLY A 455 38.91 -9.54 2.13
N GLN A 456 39.45 -8.35 2.39
CA GLN A 456 40.85 -8.18 2.80
C GLN A 456 41.17 -8.81 4.16
N LEU A 457 40.18 -8.96 5.04
CA LEU A 457 40.33 -9.70 6.29
C LEU A 457 40.28 -11.21 6.07
N GLY A 458 39.86 -11.67 4.89
CA GLY A 458 39.71 -13.07 4.52
C GLY A 458 38.27 -13.57 4.48
N VAL A 459 37.28 -12.73 4.82
CA VAL A 459 35.86 -13.13 4.81
C VAL A 459 35.41 -13.46 3.38
N ARG A 460 34.66 -14.56 3.23
CA ARG A 460 34.06 -14.97 1.96
C ARG A 460 32.65 -14.42 1.80
N PHE A 461 32.24 -14.25 0.56
CA PHE A 461 30.88 -13.85 0.22
C PHE A 461 30.27 -14.85 -0.76
N SER A 462 29.03 -15.23 -0.50
CA SER A 462 28.23 -16.06 -1.38
C SER A 462 26.95 -15.34 -1.79
N LEU A 463 26.52 -15.62 -3.01
CA LEU A 463 25.25 -15.13 -3.54
C LEU A 463 24.18 -16.20 -3.33
N ASP A 464 23.11 -15.82 -2.65
CA ASP A 464 21.96 -16.67 -2.35
C ASP A 464 20.78 -16.42 -3.28
N ASP A 465 19.87 -17.40 -3.34
CA ASP A 465 18.65 -17.40 -4.17
C ASP A 465 18.87 -17.15 -5.67
N PHE A 466 20.01 -17.60 -6.23
CA PHE A 466 20.36 -17.31 -7.62
C PHE A 466 19.34 -17.89 -8.61
N GLY A 467 18.87 -17.05 -9.53
CA GLY A 467 17.92 -17.41 -10.59
C GLY A 467 16.48 -16.99 -10.32
N THR A 468 16.18 -16.45 -9.13
CA THR A 468 14.86 -15.92 -8.78
C THR A 468 14.68 -14.43 -9.12
N GLY A 469 15.76 -13.71 -9.45
CA GLY A 469 15.78 -12.29 -9.82
C GLY A 469 16.32 -11.96 -11.21
N PHE A 470 16.32 -10.67 -11.56
CA PHE A 470 16.85 -10.15 -12.83
C PHE A 470 18.32 -9.69 -12.69
N SER A 471 19.25 -10.64 -12.66
CA SER A 471 20.68 -10.31 -12.66
C SER A 471 21.16 -9.90 -14.05
N SER A 472 21.69 -8.69 -14.19
CA SER A 472 22.57 -8.38 -15.31
C SER A 472 23.94 -8.99 -15.03
N PHE A 473 24.33 -9.99 -15.82
CA PHE A 473 25.56 -10.78 -15.70
C PHE A 473 26.83 -9.94 -15.55
N VAL A 474 26.83 -8.74 -16.11
CA VAL A 474 27.93 -7.77 -15.99
C VAL A 474 28.22 -7.41 -14.53
N HIS A 475 27.20 -7.45 -13.65
CA HIS A 475 27.34 -7.06 -12.25
C HIS A 475 27.92 -8.17 -11.38
N LEU A 476 27.61 -9.43 -11.68
CA LEU A 476 28.14 -10.57 -10.93
C LEU A 476 29.66 -10.64 -11.00
N ASN A 477 30.23 -10.40 -12.18
CA ASN A 477 31.67 -10.42 -12.39
C ASN A 477 32.44 -9.30 -11.65
N SER A 478 31.74 -8.25 -11.19
CA SER A 478 32.36 -7.11 -10.48
C SER A 478 32.38 -7.24 -8.97
N LEU A 479 31.73 -8.27 -8.42
CA LEU A 479 31.57 -8.45 -6.98
C LEU A 479 32.63 -9.39 -6.42
N PRO A 480 33.13 -9.16 -5.19
CA PRO A 480 34.08 -10.04 -4.53
C PRO A 480 33.37 -11.26 -3.93
N ILE A 481 32.59 -11.98 -4.74
CA ILE A 481 31.94 -13.24 -4.36
C ILE A 481 32.82 -14.42 -4.77
N THR A 482 32.76 -15.49 -4.00
CA THR A 482 33.52 -16.73 -4.25
C THR A 482 32.61 -17.92 -4.54
N LEU A 483 31.33 -17.81 -4.21
CA LEU A 483 30.39 -18.92 -4.22
C LEU A 483 29.00 -18.45 -4.65
N LEU A 484 28.27 -19.31 -5.36
CA LEU A 484 26.91 -19.09 -5.82
C LEU A 484 26.03 -20.25 -5.35
N LYS A 485 24.89 -19.92 -4.73
CA LYS A 485 23.91 -20.88 -4.23
C LYS A 485 22.70 -20.94 -5.18
N ILE A 486 22.42 -22.12 -5.71
CA ILE A 486 21.26 -22.37 -6.57
C ILE A 486 20.06 -22.69 -5.69
N ASP A 487 19.00 -21.89 -5.83
CA ASP A 487 17.79 -22.01 -5.01
C ASP A 487 17.12 -23.40 -5.14
N LYS A 488 16.54 -23.84 -4.02
CA LYS A 488 15.84 -25.12 -3.89
C LYS A 488 14.68 -25.29 -4.88
N SER A 489 14.04 -24.23 -5.36
CA SER A 489 12.93 -24.33 -6.32
C SER A 489 13.38 -24.93 -7.65
N PHE A 490 14.59 -24.62 -8.10
CA PHE A 490 15.19 -25.20 -9.28
C PHE A 490 15.64 -26.64 -9.04
N VAL A 491 16.27 -26.89 -7.89
CA VAL A 491 16.79 -28.21 -7.52
C VAL A 491 15.68 -29.24 -7.31
N GLY A 492 14.58 -28.84 -6.69
CA GLY A 492 13.39 -29.68 -6.50
C GLY A 492 12.80 -30.15 -7.83
N GLY A 493 12.77 -29.27 -8.84
CA GLY A 493 12.17 -29.55 -10.14
C GLY A 493 13.02 -30.36 -11.13
N MET A 494 14.28 -30.69 -10.80
CA MET A 494 15.24 -31.35 -11.71
C MET A 494 14.88 -32.80 -12.07
N SER A 495 14.25 -33.51 -11.14
CA SER A 495 13.87 -34.91 -11.31
C SER A 495 12.65 -35.06 -12.23
N GLU A 496 11.76 -34.07 -12.24
CA GLU A 496 10.47 -34.14 -12.93
C GLU A 496 10.47 -33.50 -14.33
N ARG A 497 11.24 -32.42 -14.54
CA ARG A 497 11.22 -31.63 -15.78
C ARG A 497 12.60 -31.51 -16.42
N ALA A 498 12.69 -31.88 -17.70
CA ALA A 498 13.93 -31.77 -18.47
C ALA A 498 14.43 -30.33 -18.62
N GLU A 499 13.50 -29.35 -18.68
CA GLU A 499 13.81 -27.92 -18.76
C GLU A 499 14.54 -27.42 -17.51
N ASN A 500 14.03 -27.74 -16.32
CA ASN A 500 14.66 -27.39 -15.04
C ASN A 500 16.06 -28.03 -14.92
N ARG A 501 16.21 -29.26 -15.40
CA ARG A 501 17.49 -29.96 -15.44
C ARG A 501 18.52 -29.26 -16.31
N GLN A 502 18.12 -28.78 -17.50
CA GLN A 502 19.00 -27.99 -18.38
C GLN A 502 19.35 -26.64 -17.76
N LEU A 503 18.39 -25.99 -17.10
CA LEU A 503 18.59 -24.71 -16.44
C LEU A 503 19.63 -24.81 -15.32
N VAL A 504 19.49 -25.77 -14.40
CA VAL A 504 20.47 -26.01 -13.32
C VAL A 504 21.86 -26.29 -13.88
N ARG A 505 21.96 -27.12 -14.93
CA ARG A 505 23.24 -27.37 -15.61
C ARG A 505 23.85 -26.10 -16.21
N ALA A 506 23.03 -25.25 -16.83
CA ALA A 506 23.48 -23.99 -17.38
C ALA A 506 23.97 -23.01 -16.29
N MET A 507 23.28 -22.96 -15.16
CA MET A 507 23.67 -22.16 -13.99
C MET A 507 25.01 -22.61 -13.40
N ILE A 508 25.22 -23.92 -13.26
CA ILE A 508 26.50 -24.48 -12.77
C ILE A 508 27.64 -24.08 -13.71
N ASN A 509 27.49 -24.34 -15.01
CA ASN A 509 28.51 -23.99 -16.01
C ASN A 509 28.81 -22.48 -16.03
N LEU A 510 27.79 -21.63 -15.86
CA LEU A 510 27.96 -20.19 -15.81
C LEU A 510 28.79 -19.76 -14.59
N ALA A 511 28.48 -20.29 -13.41
CA ALA A 511 29.21 -19.96 -12.20
C ALA A 511 30.69 -20.39 -12.31
N HIS A 512 30.97 -21.57 -12.85
CA HIS A 512 32.33 -22.02 -13.11
C HIS A 512 33.07 -21.15 -14.13
N ASN A 513 32.39 -20.66 -15.17
CA ASN A 513 33.00 -19.71 -16.11
C ASN A 513 33.38 -18.37 -15.45
N LEU A 514 32.78 -18.03 -14.31
CA LEU A 514 33.12 -16.88 -13.48
C LEU A 514 34.13 -17.23 -12.36
N ASN A 515 34.66 -18.45 -12.34
CA ASN A 515 35.51 -19.00 -11.27
C ASN A 515 34.84 -18.98 -9.89
N LEU A 516 33.52 -19.22 -9.83
CA LEU A 516 32.75 -19.33 -8.60
C LEU A 516 32.47 -20.80 -8.27
N GLU A 517 32.57 -21.16 -6.99
CA GLU A 517 32.06 -22.44 -6.48
C GLU A 517 30.53 -22.44 -6.48
N VAL A 518 29.91 -23.62 -6.64
CA VAL A 518 28.46 -23.77 -6.70
C VAL A 518 27.95 -24.66 -5.59
N VAL A 519 26.99 -24.14 -4.82
CA VAL A 519 26.20 -24.92 -3.85
C VAL A 519 24.79 -25.11 -4.39
N ALA A 520 24.32 -26.34 -4.50
CA ALA A 520 22.91 -26.61 -4.79
C ALA A 520 22.12 -26.84 -3.50
N GLU A 521 21.06 -26.06 -3.30
CA GLU A 521 20.22 -26.11 -2.10
C GLU A 521 19.01 -27.02 -2.25
N GLY A 522 18.46 -27.48 -1.12
CA GLY A 522 17.22 -28.26 -1.11
C GLY A 522 17.35 -29.66 -1.69
N VAL A 523 18.53 -30.28 -1.61
CA VAL A 523 18.71 -31.68 -2.02
C VAL A 523 18.00 -32.61 -1.03
N GLU A 524 17.02 -33.36 -1.51
CA GLU A 524 16.18 -34.26 -0.71
C GLU A 524 16.34 -35.74 -1.12
N SER A 525 16.81 -36.02 -2.34
CA SER A 525 16.94 -37.39 -2.86
C SER A 525 18.36 -37.73 -3.36
N ALA A 526 18.67 -39.03 -3.37
CA ALA A 526 19.92 -39.54 -3.94
C ALA A 526 20.01 -39.29 -5.46
N GLU A 527 18.87 -39.30 -6.16
CA GLU A 527 18.81 -39.00 -7.59
C GLU A 527 19.22 -37.55 -7.88
N GLN A 528 18.73 -36.58 -7.09
CA GLN A 528 19.12 -35.18 -7.23
C GLN A 528 20.63 -35.00 -7.01
N ARG A 529 21.19 -35.62 -5.97
CA ARG A 529 22.64 -35.63 -5.72
C ARG A 529 23.42 -36.19 -6.90
N GLN A 530 22.98 -37.32 -7.46
CA GLN A 530 23.67 -37.95 -8.58
C GLN A 530 23.65 -37.06 -9.82
N LEU A 531 22.52 -36.42 -10.13
CA LEU A 531 22.41 -35.46 -11.24
C LEU A 531 23.32 -34.25 -11.03
N LEU A 532 23.33 -33.67 -9.82
CA LEU A 532 24.19 -32.54 -9.48
C LEU A 532 25.68 -32.89 -9.63
N ARG A 533 26.08 -34.09 -9.18
CA ARG A 533 27.45 -34.61 -9.38
C ARG A 533 27.79 -34.78 -10.86
N GLN A 534 26.84 -35.24 -11.69
CA GLN A 534 27.02 -35.34 -13.14
C GLN A 534 27.15 -33.98 -13.83
N PHE A 535 26.51 -32.95 -13.29
CA PHE A 535 26.60 -31.58 -13.80
C PHE A 535 27.86 -30.85 -13.34
N GLY A 536 28.67 -31.48 -12.47
CA GLY A 536 29.89 -30.89 -11.93
C GLY A 536 29.66 -29.94 -10.77
N CYS A 537 28.50 -29.96 -10.11
CA CYS A 537 28.26 -29.13 -8.93
C CYS A 537 29.29 -29.45 -7.83
N ASP A 538 29.82 -28.42 -7.16
CA ASP A 538 30.89 -28.56 -6.17
C ASP A 538 30.35 -29.04 -4.82
N GLN A 539 29.29 -28.38 -4.32
CA GLN A 539 28.75 -28.60 -2.99
C GLN A 539 27.23 -28.76 -3.01
N VAL A 540 26.68 -29.48 -2.02
CA VAL A 540 25.24 -29.65 -1.84
C VAL A 540 24.79 -29.40 -0.41
N GLN A 541 23.59 -28.87 -0.28
CA GLN A 541 22.91 -28.66 0.98
C GLN A 541 21.46 -29.14 0.89
N GLY A 542 20.96 -29.80 1.94
CA GLY A 542 19.56 -30.21 1.98
C GLY A 542 19.25 -31.30 2.99
N TYR A 543 17.98 -31.67 3.08
CA TYR A 543 17.47 -32.65 4.05
C TYR A 543 17.95 -34.08 3.79
N TRP A 544 18.43 -34.35 2.58
CA TRP A 544 19.12 -35.60 2.26
C TRP A 544 20.35 -35.80 3.15
N ILE A 545 21.09 -34.72 3.46
CA ILE A 545 22.24 -34.75 4.39
C ILE A 545 21.72 -34.75 5.83
N SER A 546 21.09 -33.64 6.22
CA SER A 546 20.51 -33.43 7.53
C SER A 546 19.56 -32.24 7.52
N ARG A 547 18.55 -32.28 8.39
CA ARG A 547 17.84 -31.07 8.78
C ARG A 547 18.77 -30.15 9.60
N PRO A 548 18.46 -28.85 9.73
CA PRO A 548 19.20 -27.96 10.62
C PRO A 548 19.22 -28.51 12.06
N LEU A 549 20.41 -28.55 12.68
CA LEU A 549 20.65 -29.16 13.98
C LEU A 549 21.05 -28.13 15.04
N PRO A 550 20.60 -28.25 16.29
CA PRO A 550 21.20 -27.52 17.41
C PRO A 550 22.69 -27.85 17.56
N LEU A 551 23.49 -26.90 18.07
CA LEU A 551 24.95 -27.03 18.18
C LEU A 551 25.44 -28.35 18.81
N ALA A 552 24.79 -28.79 19.88
CA ALA A 552 25.18 -30.02 20.59
C ALA A 552 24.93 -31.29 19.73
N GLU A 553 23.88 -31.30 18.93
CA GLU A 553 23.55 -32.38 17.99
C GLU A 553 24.45 -32.31 16.76
N LEU A 554 24.74 -31.12 16.26
CA LEU A 554 25.70 -30.90 15.18
C LEU A 554 27.07 -31.49 15.54
N ALA A 555 27.58 -31.22 16.74
CA ALA A 555 28.87 -31.74 17.18
C ALA A 555 28.89 -33.28 17.15
N ARG A 556 27.79 -33.93 17.57
CA ARG A 556 27.67 -35.40 17.49
C ARG A 556 27.58 -35.87 16.04
N PHE A 557 26.85 -35.15 15.19
CA PHE A 557 26.71 -35.46 13.78
C PHE A 557 28.07 -35.39 13.05
N LEU A 558 28.88 -34.37 13.33
CA LEU A 558 30.21 -34.21 12.73
C LEU A 558 31.19 -35.31 13.16
N VAL A 559 31.12 -35.78 14.41
CA VAL A 559 32.03 -36.83 14.92
C VAL A 559 31.59 -38.24 14.49
N PHE A 560 30.29 -38.55 14.52
CA PHE A 560 29.78 -39.92 14.37
C PHE A 560 28.80 -40.13 13.21
N GLY A 561 28.15 -39.07 12.74
CA GLY A 561 27.00 -39.12 11.85
C GLY A 561 27.32 -38.97 10.37
N ALA A 562 28.28 -38.11 10.00
CA ALA A 562 28.54 -37.72 8.61
C ALA A 562 28.82 -38.95 7.70
N GLY A 563 29.75 -39.82 8.09
CA GLY A 563 30.08 -41.02 7.30
C GLY A 563 29.03 -42.14 7.31
N ARG A 564 28.12 -42.16 8.29
CA ARG A 564 27.09 -43.21 8.44
C ARG A 564 25.77 -42.85 7.78
N ALA A 565 25.38 -41.57 7.83
CA ALA A 565 24.18 -41.05 7.17
C ALA A 565 24.30 -41.12 5.63
N LEU A 566 25.50 -40.82 5.10
CA LEU A 566 25.80 -40.92 3.67
C LEU A 566 25.75 -42.37 3.16
N ARG A 567 26.26 -43.35 3.93
CA ARG A 567 26.29 -44.78 3.54
C ARG A 567 24.93 -45.49 3.64
N GLN A 568 24.02 -45.05 4.51
CA GLN A 568 22.70 -45.68 4.66
C GLN A 568 21.67 -45.17 3.65
N ARG A 569 21.95 -44.06 2.96
CA ARG A 569 21.02 -43.37 2.06
C ARG A 569 21.38 -43.46 0.57
N ASP A 570 22.51 -44.09 0.24
CA ASP A 570 22.85 -44.53 -1.12
C ASP A 570 22.49 -46.03 -1.27
N PRO A 571 21.41 -46.40 -1.97
CA PRO A 571 21.08 -47.80 -2.25
C PRO A 571 22.01 -48.44 -3.31
N ALA A 572 22.92 -47.67 -3.93
CA ALA A 572 23.79 -48.12 -5.02
C ALA A 572 25.20 -48.56 -4.57
N GLY A 573 25.46 -48.63 -3.26
CA GLY A 573 26.75 -49.08 -2.72
C GLY A 573 26.79 -50.58 -2.45
N ASN A 574 26.79 -51.41 -3.51
CA ASN A 574 27.35 -52.76 -3.48
C ASN A 574 27.95 -53.11 -4.85
#